data_AF-A0A353TEI5-F1
#
_entry.id   AF-A0A353TEI5-F1
#
_cell.length_a   1.000
_cell.length_b   1.000
_cell.length_c   1.000
_cell.angle_alpha   90.00
_cell.angle_beta   90.00
_cell.angle_gamma   90.00
#
_symmetry.space_group_name_H-M   'P 1'
#
loop_
_entity.id
_entity.type
_entity.pdbx_description
1 polymer ?
#
loop_
_entity_poly.entity_id
_entity_poly.type
_entity_poly.pdbx_seq_one_letter_code
_entity_poly.pdbx_strand_id
1 'polypeptide(L)' 'VVYESEADSIRITHDAKSRKGFALGAVLAAEFTKGKKGFLGMKDMLNLHP' A
#
# COMPACT_ATOMS: atom_id res chain seq x y z
N VAL A 1 6.23 7.76 9.79
CA VAL A 1 6.22 7.08 11.11
C VAL A 1 7.66 7.00 11.60
N VAL A 2 7.91 7.34 12.86
CA VAL A 2 9.24 7.30 13.47
C VAL A 2 9.13 6.55 14.80
N TYR A 3 10.04 5.61 15.03
CA TYR A 3 10.24 4.90 16.29
C TYR A 3 11.63 5.27 16.80
N GLU A 4 11.74 5.74 18.05
CA GLU A 4 13.03 6.12 18.65
C GLU A 4 13.24 5.43 19.99
N SER A 5 14.49 5.08 20.27
CA SER A 5 15.00 4.61 21.56
C SER A 5 16.32 5.34 21.87
N GLU A 6 16.88 5.16 23.07
CA GLU A 6 18.19 5.76 23.43
C GLU A 6 19.35 5.27 22.55
N ALA A 7 19.20 4.10 21.93
CA ALA A 7 20.23 3.50 21.09
C ALA A 7 19.97 3.70 19.59
N ASP A 8 18.70 3.72 19.14
CA ASP A 8 18.34 3.61 17.73
C ASP A 8 17.11 4.45 17.32
N SER A 9 17.07 4.87 16.06
CA SER A 9 15.91 5.51 15.43
C SER A 9 15.56 4.82 14.10
N ILE A 10 14.29 4.46 13.93
CA ILE A 10 13.73 3.83 12.73
C ILE A 10 12.64 4.73 12.16
N ARG A 11 12.76 5.09 10.88
CA ARG A 11 11.79 5.94 10.17
C ARG A 11 11.24 5.25 8.93
N ILE A 12 9.92 5.26 8.81
CA ILE A 12 9.16 4.82 7.62
C ILE A 12 8.43 6.03 7.04
N THR A 13 8.75 6.41 5.80
CA THR A 13 8.16 7.55 5.09
C THR A 13 7.59 7.12 3.74
N HIS A 14 6.45 7.69 3.34
CA HIS A 14 5.87 7.49 2.02
C HIS A 14 5.68 8.84 1.33
N ASP A 15 6.50 9.12 0.32
CA ASP A 15 6.47 10.37 -0.44
C ASP A 15 5.97 10.15 -1.88
N ALA A 16 4.79 10.70 -2.19
CA ALA A 16 4.23 10.65 -3.54
C ALA A 16 4.66 11.88 -4.36
N LYS A 17 5.64 11.69 -5.26
CA LYS A 17 6.16 12.78 -6.12
C LYS A 17 5.21 13.18 -7.27
N SER A 18 4.22 12.35 -7.59
CA SER A 18 3.18 12.67 -8.58
C SER A 18 1.96 11.76 -8.44
N ARG A 19 0.87 12.09 -9.13
CA ARG A 19 -0.36 11.27 -9.16
C ARG A 19 -0.27 10.02 -10.02
N LYS A 20 0.79 9.85 -10.82
CA LYS A 20 0.96 8.69 -11.72
C LYS A 20 0.98 7.37 -10.95
N GLY A 21 1.59 7.36 -9.75
CA GLY A 21 1.65 6.16 -8.90
C GLY A 21 0.25 5.69 -8.45
N PHE A 22 -0.64 6.63 -8.12
CA PHE A 22 -2.02 6.29 -7.75
C PHE A 22 -2.82 5.78 -8.95
N ALA A 23 -2.63 6.38 -10.13
CA ALA A 23 -3.28 5.92 -11.35
C ALA A 23 -2.85 4.49 -11.72
N LEU A 24 -1.55 4.18 -11.61
CA LEU A 24 -1.04 2.82 -11.80
C LEU A 24 -1.64 1.85 -10.78
N GLY A 25 -1.68 2.25 -9.49
CA GLY A 25 -2.31 1.44 -8.44
C GLY A 25 -3.78 1.13 -8.71
N ALA A 26 -4.54 2.07 -9.28
CA ALA A 26 -5.92 1.85 -9.66
C ALA A 26 -6.08 0.85 -10.82
N VAL A 27 -5.19 0.89 -11.82
CA VAL A 27 -5.19 -0.09 -12.92
C VAL A 27 -4.86 -1.49 -12.38
N LEU A 28 -3.85 -1.62 -11.53
CA LEU A 28 -3.50 -2.88 -10.89
C LEU A 28 -4.65 -3.43 -10.02
N ALA A 29 -5.34 -2.56 -9.29
CA ALA A 29 -6.52 -2.95 -8.52
C ALA A 29 -7.67 -3.44 -9.43
N ALA A 30 -7.88 -2.81 -10.59
CA ALA A 30 -8.87 -3.25 -11.57
C ALA A 30 -8.51 -4.64 -12.15
N GLU A 31 -7.23 -4.90 -12.42
CA GLU A 31 -6.75 -6.22 -12.85
C GLU A 31 -6.92 -7.27 -11.75
N PHE A 32 -6.56 -6.93 -10.51
CA PHE A 32 -6.65 -7.82 -9.36
C PHE A 32 -8.09 -8.23 -9.01
N THR A 33 -9.03 -7.30 -9.16
CA THR A 33 -10.45 -7.53 -8.84
C THR A 33 -11.17 -8.36 -9.91
N LYS A 34 -10.58 -8.54 -11.10
CA LYS A 34 -11.16 -9.34 -12.18
C LYS A 34 -11.43 -10.78 -11.72
N GLY A 35 -12.69 -11.18 -11.70
CA GLY A 35 -13.13 -12.52 -11.29
C GLY A 35 -13.28 -12.71 -9.78
N LYS A 36 -12.93 -11.71 -8.96
CA LYS A 36 -13.15 -11.74 -7.51
C LYS A 36 -14.48 -11.08 -7.16
N LYS A 37 -15.14 -11.57 -6.11
CA LYS A 37 -16.43 -11.06 -5.64
C LYS A 37 -16.32 -10.65 -4.17
N GLY A 38 -17.09 -9.64 -3.79
CA GLY A 38 -17.08 -9.09 -2.43
C GLY A 38 -16.27 -7.80 -2.33
N PHE A 39 -16.10 -7.31 -1.10
CA PHE A 39 -15.37 -6.09 -0.81
C PHE A 39 -13.88 -6.40 -0.68
N LEU A 40 -13.08 -5.92 -1.63
CA LEU A 40 -11.63 -6.09 -1.66
C LEU A 40 -10.95 -4.77 -1.32
N GLY A 41 -9.99 -4.81 -0.41
CA GLY A 41 -9.16 -3.68 -0.03
C GLY A 41 -7.72 -3.80 -0.53
N MET A 42 -6.93 -2.75 -0.29
CA MET A 42 -5.50 -2.74 -0.59
C MET A 42 -4.72 -3.82 0.17
N LYS A 43 -5.19 -4.25 1.34
CA LYS A 43 -4.56 -5.35 2.10
C LYS A 43 -4.66 -6.69 1.36
N ASP A 44 -5.81 -6.96 0.73
CA ASP A 44 -6.02 -8.16 -0.07
C ASP A 44 -5.15 -8.14 -1.32
N MET A 45 -5.03 -6.97 -1.96
CA MET A 45 -4.18 -6.78 -3.14
C MET A 45 -2.69 -6.94 -2.82
N LEU A 46 -2.25 -6.38 -1.69
CA LEU A 46 -0.86 -6.40 -1.25
C LEU A 46 -0.49 -7.66 -0.45
N ASN A 47 -1.44 -8.60 -0.30
CA ASN A 47 -1.28 -9.83 0.48
C ASN A 47 -0.77 -9.58 1.92
N LEU A 48 -1.24 -8.49 2.53
CA LEU A 48 -0.91 -8.12 3.89
C LEU A 48 -1.97 -8.70 4.82
N HIS A 49 -1.79 -9.97 5.17
CA HIS A 49 -2.58 -10.64 6.20
C HIS A 49 -1.81 -10.61 7.53
N PRO A 50 -2.52 -10.51 8.67
CA PRO A 50 -1.89 -10.56 9.99
C PRO A 50 -1.17 -11.88 10.25
#